data_AF-A0A239WTP3-F1
#
_entry.id   AF-A0A239WTP3-F1
#
_cell.length_a   1.000
_cell.length_b   1.000
_cell.length_c   1.000
_cell.angle_alpha   90.00
_cell.angle_beta   90.00
_cell.angle_gamma   90.00
#
_symmetry.space_group_name_H-M   'P 1'
#
loop_
_entity.id
_entity.type
_entity.pdbx_description
1 polymer ?
#
loop_
_entity_poly.entity_id
_entity_poly.type
_entity_poly.pdbx_seq_one_letter_code
_entity_poly.pdbx_strand_id
1 'polypeptide(L)'
;MAKYIVENAHEAIVTPEYFQQVNQEKKRRSRRRVSKHGALARFQGKVYCEHCGLDMILTLETKSNQEKRVRYYCRTRDAKGVEACLGRTVTEEQLFQAFGESINVEDIHHISFNSVTNEAKATYRNGEEKHVSIQKER
;
A
#
# COMPACT_ATOMS: atom_id res chain seq x y z
N MET A 1 14.97 -11.23 -27.20
CA MET A 1 15.42 -10.32 -28.28
C MET A 1 16.14 -9.15 -27.64
N ALA A 2 17.38 -8.86 -28.05
CA ALA A 2 18.14 -7.73 -27.53
C ALA A 2 17.63 -6.42 -28.14
N LYS A 3 17.37 -5.42 -27.30
CA LYS A 3 17.13 -4.04 -27.74
C LYS A 3 18.48 -3.31 -27.68
N TYR A 4 18.92 -2.78 -28.82
CA TYR A 4 20.10 -1.92 -28.91
C TYR A 4 19.63 -0.47 -28.90
N ILE A 5 20.29 0.38 -28.12
CA ILE A 5 20.06 1.83 -28.09
C ILE A 5 21.19 2.45 -28.90
N VAL A 6 20.85 3.18 -29.97
CA VAL A 6 21.82 3.92 -30.79
C VAL A 6 21.75 5.39 -30.38
N GLU A 7 22.87 5.94 -29.96
CA GLU A 7 22.97 7.34 -29.54
C GLU A 7 23.07 8.26 -30.76
N ASN A 8 22.50 9.47 -30.67
CA ASN A 8 22.60 10.54 -31.66
C ASN A 8 22.18 10.18 -33.10
N ALA A 9 21.26 9.23 -33.27
CA ALA A 9 20.71 8.89 -34.59
C ALA A 9 19.86 10.02 -35.21
N HIS A 10 19.38 10.95 -34.38
CA HIS A 10 18.67 12.16 -34.78
C HIS A 10 18.93 13.27 -33.75
N GLU A 11 18.63 14.51 -34.12
CA GLU A 11 18.64 15.64 -33.19
C GLU A 11 17.71 15.38 -32.00
N ALA A 12 18.20 15.60 -30.78
CA ALA A 12 17.45 15.30 -29.57
C ALA A 12 16.25 16.24 -29.41
N ILE A 13 15.04 15.66 -29.30
CA ILE A 13 13.80 16.43 -29.07
C ILE A 13 13.81 17.12 -27.70
N VAL A 14 14.40 16.46 -26.71
CA VAL A 14 14.62 16.97 -25.34
C VAL A 14 15.99 16.56 -24.88
N THR A 15 16.55 17.29 -23.91
CA THR A 15 17.87 16.94 -23.37
C THR A 15 17.83 15.59 -22.62
N PRO A 16 18.91 14.80 -22.68
CA PRO A 16 19.00 13.53 -21.95
C PRO A 16 18.73 13.68 -20.45
N GLU A 17 19.18 14.78 -19.85
CA GLU A 17 19.00 15.08 -18.43
C GLU A 17 17.52 15.26 -18.09
N TYR A 18 16.79 16.04 -18.90
CA TYR A 18 15.35 16.25 -18.70
C TYR A 18 14.57 14.93 -18.89
N PHE A 19 14.93 14.13 -19.90
CA PHE A 19 14.34 12.82 -20.10
C PHE A 19 14.57 11.88 -18.91
N GLN A 20 15.79 11.89 -18.35
CA GLN A 20 16.13 11.11 -17.17
C GLN A 20 15.32 11.57 -15.95
N GLN A 21 15.19 12.88 -15.72
CA GLN A 21 14.37 13.44 -14.63
C GLN A 21 12.90 13.00 -14.74
N VAL A 22 12.31 13.09 -15.94
CA VAL A 22 10.93 12.63 -16.17
C VAL A 22 10.80 11.12 -15.93
N ASN A 23 11.79 10.32 -16.33
CA ASN A 23 11.76 8.88 -16.07
C ASN A 23 11.90 8.54 -14.58
N GLN A 24 12.72 9.27 -13.83
CA GLN A 24 12.80 9.15 -12.38
C GLN A 24 11.46 9.51 -11.73
N GLU A 25 10.81 10.58 -12.17
CA GLU A 25 9.48 10.97 -11.67
C GLU A 25 8.40 9.95 -12.04
N LYS A 26 8.42 9.41 -13.27
CA LYS A 26 7.54 8.30 -13.67
C LYS A 26 7.73 7.08 -12.76
N LYS A 27 8.98 6.71 -12.44
CA LYS A 27 9.30 5.62 -11.53
C LYS A 27 8.85 5.91 -10.09
N ARG A 28 8.95 7.16 -9.64
CA ARG A 28 8.44 7.59 -8.32
C ARG A 28 6.92 7.50 -8.26
N ARG A 29 6.22 7.96 -9.30
CA ARG A 29 4.75 7.88 -9.42
C ARG A 29 4.26 6.44 -9.52
N SER A 30 4.94 5.57 -10.26
CA SER A 30 4.54 4.15 -10.36
C SER A 30 4.67 3.41 -9.02
N ARG A 31 5.63 3.78 -8.18
CA ARG A 31 5.78 3.25 -6.81
C ARG A 31 4.65 3.69 -5.88
N ARG A 32 4.08 4.89 -6.08
CA ARG A 32 2.93 5.38 -5.32
C ARG A 32 1.63 4.99 -6.02
N ARG A 33 0.98 3.94 -5.56
CA ARG A 33 -0.35 3.56 -6.04
C ARG A 33 -1.37 4.60 -5.58
N VAL A 34 -1.67 5.58 -6.43
CA VAL A 34 -2.73 6.56 -6.17
C VAL A 34 -4.08 5.87 -6.36
N SER A 35 -4.78 5.61 -5.27
CA SER A 35 -6.18 5.21 -5.27
C SER A 35 -7.05 6.43 -5.60
N LYS A 36 -8.18 6.20 -6.26
CA LYS A 36 -9.23 7.21 -6.46
C LYS A 36 -9.80 7.75 -5.13
N HIS A 37 -9.50 7.09 -4.02
CA HIS A 37 -10.01 7.39 -2.68
C HIS A 37 -9.02 8.15 -1.78
N GLY A 38 -7.95 8.73 -2.34
CA GLY A 38 -6.79 9.18 -1.56
C GLY A 38 -6.98 10.32 -0.56
N ALA A 39 -8.11 11.04 -0.58
CA ALA A 39 -8.43 11.97 0.49
C ALA A 39 -8.97 11.28 1.76
N LEU A 40 -9.53 10.07 1.63
CA LEU A 40 -10.21 9.35 2.71
C LEU A 40 -9.33 8.27 3.35
N ALA A 41 -8.38 7.70 2.60
CA ALA A 41 -7.58 6.57 3.05
C ALA A 41 -6.13 6.99 3.34
N ARG A 42 -5.76 6.99 4.62
CA ARG A 42 -4.45 7.45 5.07
C ARG A 42 -3.35 6.42 4.78
N PHE A 43 -3.59 5.12 5.00
CA PHE A 43 -2.60 4.06 4.74
C PHE A 43 -2.58 3.54 3.30
N GLN A 44 -3.04 4.35 2.35
CA GLN A 44 -3.16 3.94 0.96
C GLN A 44 -1.84 3.45 0.36
N GLY A 45 -1.86 2.23 -0.17
CA GLY A 45 -0.70 1.61 -0.83
C GLY A 45 0.43 1.21 0.11
N LYS A 46 0.21 1.27 1.44
CA LYS A 46 1.19 0.89 2.47
C LYS A 46 0.86 -0.44 3.14
N VAL A 47 -0.36 -0.95 3.01
CA VAL A 47 -0.81 -2.17 3.71
C VAL A 47 -0.57 -3.42 2.85
N TYR A 48 0.09 -4.42 3.43
CA TYR A 48 0.46 -5.68 2.82
C TYR A 48 -0.03 -6.86 3.66
N CYS A 49 -0.34 -7.96 3.00
CA CYS A 49 -0.73 -9.20 3.65
C CYS A 49 0.51 -10.00 4.02
N GLU A 50 0.65 -10.36 5.29
CA GLU A 50 1.79 -11.14 5.77
C GLU A 50 1.84 -12.56 5.18
N HIS A 51 0.67 -13.14 4.90
CA HIS A 51 0.54 -14.52 4.44
C HIS A 51 1.07 -14.74 3.02
N CYS A 52 0.83 -13.79 2.11
CA CYS A 52 1.25 -13.90 0.71
C CYS A 52 2.28 -12.85 0.28
N GLY A 53 2.62 -11.90 1.16
CA GLY A 53 3.53 -10.80 0.90
C GLY A 53 3.03 -9.75 -0.11
N LEU A 54 1.83 -9.94 -0.67
CA LEU A 54 1.25 -9.02 -1.65
C LEU A 54 0.44 -7.90 -0.98
N ASP A 55 0.20 -6.84 -1.74
CA ASP A 55 -0.56 -5.70 -1.24
C ASP A 55 -2.02 -6.03 -0.94
N MET A 56 -2.57 -5.31 0.02
CA MET A 56 -3.99 -5.34 0.31
C MET A 56 -4.72 -4.29 -0.56
N ILE A 57 -5.84 -4.70 -1.14
CA ILE A 57 -6.72 -3.84 -1.92
C ILE A 57 -7.51 -2.97 -0.95
N LEU A 58 -7.58 -1.68 -1.27
CA LEU A 58 -8.35 -0.68 -0.56
C LEU A 58 -9.74 -0.56 -1.17
N THR A 59 -10.78 -0.55 -0.33
CA THR A 59 -12.16 -0.26 -0.72
C THR A 59 -12.84 0.61 0.33
N LEU A 60 -13.78 1.44 -0.12
CA LEU A 60 -14.66 2.20 0.75
C LEU A 60 -15.98 1.44 0.92
N GLU A 61 -16.38 1.27 2.17
CA GLU A 61 -17.66 0.67 2.54
C GLU A 61 -18.55 1.74 3.16
N THR A 62 -19.78 1.87 2.69
CA THR A 62 -20.77 2.80 3.27
C THR A 62 -21.58 2.05 4.32
N LYS A 63 -21.50 2.49 5.58
CA LYS A 63 -22.31 1.97 6.68
C LYS A 63 -23.78 2.41 6.57
N SER A 64 -24.66 1.78 7.33
CA SER A 64 -26.11 2.10 7.36
C SER A 64 -26.42 3.55 7.75
N ASN A 65 -25.55 4.18 8.55
CA ASN A 65 -25.62 5.60 8.93
C ASN A 65 -24.98 6.55 7.89
N GLN A 66 -24.72 6.08 6.67
CA GLN A 66 -24.05 6.81 5.57
C GLN A 66 -22.57 7.17 5.83
N GLU A 67 -21.98 6.75 6.94
CA GLU A 67 -20.54 6.92 7.17
C GLU A 67 -19.72 6.01 6.26
N LYS A 68 -18.61 6.53 5.74
CA LYS A 68 -17.68 5.77 4.90
C LYS A 68 -16.56 5.21 5.76
N ARG A 69 -16.34 3.89 5.68
CA ARG A 69 -15.24 3.18 6.32
C ARG A 69 -14.24 2.73 5.27
N VAL A 70 -12.95 2.96 5.53
CA VAL A 70 -11.86 2.46 4.69
C VAL A 70 -11.50 1.05 5.12
N ARG A 71 -11.42 0.14 4.15
CA ARG A 71 -11.19 -1.28 4.38
C ARG A 71 -10.07 -1.80 3.47
N TYR A 72 -9.20 -2.63 4.04
CA TYR A 72 -8.11 -3.30 3.34
C TYR A 72 -8.37 -4.81 3.33
N TYR A 73 -8.27 -5.47 2.17
CA TYR A 73 -8.41 -6.93 2.07
C TYR A 73 -7.37 -7.54 1.13
N CYS A 74 -7.00 -8.81 1.33
CA CYS A 74 -5.92 -9.44 0.58
C CYS A 74 -6.28 -9.65 -0.90
N ARG A 75 -5.41 -9.16 -1.80
CA ARG A 75 -5.55 -9.33 -3.26
C ARG A 75 -5.58 -10.80 -3.68
N THR A 76 -4.69 -11.62 -3.13
CA THR A 76 -4.58 -13.05 -3.49
C THR A 76 -5.83 -13.80 -3.11
N ARG A 77 -6.36 -13.54 -1.91
CA ARG A 77 -7.58 -14.17 -1.44
C ARG A 77 -8.78 -13.76 -2.27
N ASP A 78 -8.87 -12.49 -2.64
CA ASP A 78 -9.95 -11.98 -3.50
C ASP A 78 -9.92 -12.62 -4.89
N ALA A 79 -8.73 -12.71 -5.50
CA ALA A 79 -8.58 -13.24 -6.85
C ALA A 79 -8.64 -14.77 -6.94
N LYS A 80 -8.18 -15.49 -5.91
CA LYS A 80 -7.98 -16.96 -5.95
C LYS A 80 -8.69 -17.74 -4.84
N GLY A 81 -9.44 -17.06 -3.96
CA GLY A 81 -10.16 -17.69 -2.86
C GLY A 81 -9.33 -17.96 -1.60
N VAL A 82 -9.98 -18.56 -0.60
CA VAL A 82 -9.42 -18.78 0.75
C VAL A 82 -8.27 -19.78 0.76
N GLU A 83 -8.34 -20.80 -0.09
CA GLU A 83 -7.29 -21.83 -0.24
C GLU A 83 -5.94 -21.22 -0.66
N ALA A 84 -5.96 -20.12 -1.42
CA ALA A 84 -4.75 -19.46 -1.89
C ALA A 84 -4.13 -18.51 -0.84
N CYS A 85 -4.92 -17.97 0.08
CA CYS A 85 -4.43 -17.09 1.13
C CYS A 85 -5.45 -16.92 2.27
N LEU A 86 -4.98 -17.08 3.50
CA LEU A 86 -5.78 -16.87 4.72
C LEU A 86 -6.03 -15.39 5.04
N GLY A 87 -5.39 -14.46 4.32
CA GLY A 87 -5.44 -13.01 4.51
C GLY A 87 -6.86 -12.47 4.62
N ARG A 88 -7.29 -12.13 5.83
CA ARG A 88 -8.59 -11.46 6.09
C ARG A 88 -8.49 -9.96 5.91
N THR A 89 -9.64 -9.34 6.04
CA THR A 89 -9.86 -7.92 5.96
C THR A 89 -9.46 -7.22 7.27
N VAL A 90 -8.91 -6.01 7.16
CA VAL A 90 -8.67 -5.08 8.28
C VAL A 90 -9.19 -3.69 7.92
N THR A 91 -9.76 -2.97 8.87
CA THR A 91 -10.23 -1.60 8.65
C THR A 91 -9.12 -0.60 8.96
N GLU A 92 -9.20 0.59 8.36
CA GLU A 92 -8.25 1.66 8.67
C GLU A 92 -8.37 2.12 10.14
N GLU A 93 -9.60 2.15 10.67
CA GLU A 93 -9.87 2.47 12.08
C GLU A 93 -9.14 1.51 13.03
N GLN A 94 -9.15 0.20 12.74
CA GLN A 94 -8.43 -0.80 13.53
C GLN A 94 -6.92 -0.59 13.51
N LEU A 95 -6.36 -0.20 12.36
CA LEU A 95 -4.94 0.11 12.25
C LEU A 95 -4.58 1.36 13.07
N PHE A 96 -5.39 2.41 13.01
CA PHE A 96 -5.16 3.61 13.82
C PHE A 96 -5.28 3.34 15.32
N GLN A 97 -6.29 2.59 15.74
CA GLN A 97 -6.45 2.21 17.15
C GLN A 97 -5.26 1.38 17.66
N ALA A 98 -4.74 0.45 16.84
CA ALA A 98 -3.63 -0.39 17.25
C ALA A 98 -2.28 0.35 17.29
N PHE A 99 -2.01 1.22 16.31
CA PHE A 99 -0.75 1.97 16.25
C PHE A 99 -0.74 3.25 17.11
N GLY A 100 -1.92 3.75 17.49
CA GLY A 100 -2.13 5.01 18.19
C GLY A 100 -2.35 6.18 17.22
N GLU A 101 -3.13 7.18 17.64
CA GLU A 101 -3.49 8.36 16.84
C GLU A 101 -2.27 9.23 16.44
N SER A 102 -1.15 9.11 17.17
CA SER A 102 0.05 9.90 16.94
C SER A 102 0.97 9.35 15.83
N ILE A 103 0.56 8.30 15.11
CA ILE A 103 1.40 7.74 14.05
C ILE A 103 1.37 8.65 12.81
N ASN A 104 2.54 9.16 12.44
CA ASN A 104 2.70 9.93 11.22
C ASN A 104 2.79 8.98 10.01
N VAL A 105 1.85 9.08 9.08
CA VAL A 105 1.68 8.09 8.00
C VAL A 105 2.75 8.23 6.92
N GLU A 106 3.30 9.43 6.80
CA GLU A 106 4.41 9.80 5.94
C GLU A 106 5.66 8.99 6.27
N ASP A 107 5.90 8.75 7.56
CA ASP A 107 7.09 8.05 8.08
C ASP A 107 7.01 6.54 7.92
N ILE A 108 5.81 6.00 7.71
CA ILE A 108 5.61 4.57 7.48
C ILE A 108 6.05 4.22 6.05
N HIS A 109 6.93 3.23 5.92
CA HIS A 109 7.27 2.63 4.63
C HIS A 109 6.16 1.66 4.19
N HIS A 110 5.88 0.65 5.02
CA HIS A 110 4.82 -0.33 4.80
C HIS A 110 4.33 -0.92 6.12
N ILE A 111 3.13 -1.52 6.09
CA ILE A 111 2.48 -2.22 7.20
C ILE A 111 2.19 -3.64 6.73
N SER A 112 2.73 -4.64 7.41
CA SER A 112 2.36 -6.05 7.26
C SER A 112 1.21 -6.37 8.21
N PHE A 113 0.18 -7.06 7.71
CA PHE A 113 -0.94 -7.51 8.53
C PHE A 113 -1.08 -9.04 8.49
N ASN A 114 -1.06 -9.64 9.66
CA ASN A 114 -1.33 -11.06 9.87
C ASN A 114 -2.77 -11.25 10.39
N SER A 115 -3.65 -11.72 9.51
CA SER A 115 -5.04 -11.95 9.87
C SER A 115 -5.33 -13.15 10.78
N VAL A 116 -4.35 -14.04 10.98
CA VAL A 116 -4.53 -15.22 11.84
C VAL A 116 -4.26 -14.82 13.29
N THR A 117 -3.11 -14.18 13.53
CA THR A 117 -2.74 -13.67 14.86
C THR A 117 -3.40 -12.32 15.18
N ASN A 118 -3.95 -11.62 14.18
CA ASN A 118 -4.43 -10.23 14.27
C ASN A 118 -3.33 -9.27 14.71
N GLU A 119 -2.12 -9.49 14.21
CA GLU A 119 -0.98 -8.62 14.46
C GLU A 119 -0.72 -7.74 13.23
N ALA A 120 -0.32 -6.51 13.47
CA ALA A 120 0.18 -5.61 12.45
C ALA A 120 1.60 -5.17 12.81
N LYS A 121 2.47 -5.19 11.80
CA LYS A 121 3.86 -4.73 11.89
C LYS A 121 4.04 -3.55 10.96
N ALA A 122 4.29 -2.36 11.51
CA ALA A 122 4.67 -1.20 10.73
C ALA A 122 6.19 -1.11 10.65
N THR A 123 6.72 -0.93 9.45
CA THR A 123 8.12 -0.61 9.21
C THR A 123 8.21 0.84 8.78
N TYR A 124 8.98 1.62 9.52
CA TYR A 124 9.19 3.04 9.27
C TYR A 124 10.37 3.25 8.31
N ARG A 125 10.45 4.44 7.71
CA ARG A 125 11.52 4.79 6.76
C ARG A 125 12.90 4.88 7.40
N ASN A 126 12.97 5.12 8.72
CA ASN A 126 14.20 5.10 9.50
C ASN A 126 14.69 3.67 9.81
N GLY A 127 13.93 2.64 9.44
CA GLY A 127 14.25 1.23 9.69
C GLY A 127 13.69 0.68 11.01
N GLU A 128 13.02 1.50 11.82
CA GLU A 128 12.35 1.03 13.02
C GLU A 128 11.14 0.16 12.68
N GLU A 129 10.86 -0.80 13.55
CA GLU A 129 9.72 -1.70 13.41
C GLU A 129 8.86 -1.62 14.67
N LYS A 130 7.54 -1.43 14.48
CA LYS A 130 6.57 -1.43 15.56
C LYS A 130 5.57 -2.55 15.33
N HIS A 131 5.47 -3.43 16.32
CA HIS A 131 4.54 -4.54 16.33
C HIS A 131 3.37 -4.21 17.26
N VAL A 132 2.15 -4.41 16.78
CA VAL A 132 0.92 -4.15 17.54
C VAL A 132 -0.08 -5.27 17.32
N SER A 133 -0.87 -5.58 18.33
CA SER A 133 -1.99 -6.52 18.23
C SER A 133 -3.30 -5.74 18.04
N ILE A 134 -4.13 -6.18 17.11
CA ILE A 134 -5.43 -5.57 16.80
C ILE A 134 -6.51 -6.27 17.61
N GLN A 135 -7.26 -5.51 18.40
CA GLN A 135 -8.43 -6.03 19.11
C GLN A 135 -9.56 -6.32 18.11
N LYS A 136 -10.16 -7.51 18.20
CA LYS A 136 -11.39 -7.81 17.47
C LYS A 136 -12.54 -7.09 18.17
N GLU A 137 -13.14 -6.10 17.49
CA GLU A 137 -14.49 -5.66 17.85
C GLU A 137 -15.42 -6.88 17.78
N ARG A 138 -16.12 -7.13 18.89
CA ARG A 138 -16.87 -8.34 19.19
C ARG A 138 -18.32 -8.21 18.75
#